data_AF-A0A8J6T6N0-F1
#
_entry.id   AF-A0A8J6T6N0-F1
#
_cell.length_a   1.000
_cell.length_b   1.000
_cell.length_c   1.000
_cell.angle_alpha   90.00
_cell.angle_beta   90.00
_cell.angle_gamma   90.00
#
_symmetry.space_group_name_H-M   'P 1'
#
loop_
_entity.id
_entity.type
_entity.pdbx_description
1 polymer ?
#
loop_
_entity_poly.entity_id
_entity_poly.type
_entity_poly.pdbx_seq_one_letter_code
_entity_poly.pdbx_strand_id
1 'polypeptide(L)'
;MKKLLSGCVLGLFFLCVSQMAFAHFGMVIPSDSMVMQRDNRNVGVTLSFSHPFEMIGMELVKPEAFGVIANGKKQDLLGKLRKTRVMDHTAWTTAYKIKRPGVYAFYMEPKPYWEPAEDCFIVHYTKTVVTAFGDDEGWDEEIGLKTEIVPLSKPFGLYAGNLFQGIVKMDGKPIPFAEVEVEYYNEDKKVEAPTDYMVTQTIKADTNGVFTYAVPKAGWWGFAALNTSDKKMKMKGEEKDVELGAVIWVKFHDWKEK
;
A
#
# COMPACT_ATOMS: atom_id res chain seq x y z
N MET A 1 49.23 25.23 49.78
CA MET A 1 47.87 24.64 49.85
C MET A 1 47.27 24.61 48.46
N LYS A 2 46.55 23.51 48.11
CA LYS A 2 45.65 23.34 46.93
C LYS A 2 46.09 23.95 45.58
N LYS A 3 46.73 23.13 44.73
CA LYS A 3 46.58 23.25 43.26
C LYS A 3 45.26 22.58 42.88
N LEU A 4 44.34 23.28 42.21
CA LEU A 4 43.18 22.64 41.59
C LEU A 4 43.63 21.99 40.27
N LEU A 5 43.35 20.69 40.11
CA LEU A 5 43.24 20.11 38.76
C LEU A 5 41.84 20.42 38.24
N SER A 6 41.77 21.10 37.09
CA SER A 6 40.51 21.24 36.35
C SER A 6 40.46 20.12 35.31
N GLY A 7 39.73 19.05 35.61
CA GLY A 7 39.50 17.94 34.70
C GLY A 7 38.22 18.14 33.89
N CYS A 8 38.33 18.59 32.64
CA CYS A 8 37.19 18.61 31.72
C CYS A 8 36.85 17.18 31.29
N VAL A 9 35.85 16.57 31.92
CA VAL A 9 35.20 15.37 31.40
C VAL A 9 34.17 15.81 30.34
N LEU A 10 34.58 15.80 29.07
CA LEU A 10 33.67 16.01 27.96
C LEU A 10 32.89 14.71 27.73
N GLY A 11 31.70 14.59 28.31
CA GLY A 11 30.80 13.47 28.04
C GLY A 11 30.25 13.56 26.63
N LEU A 12 30.60 12.61 25.75
CA LEU A 12 29.90 12.43 24.47
C LEU A 12 28.47 11.95 24.76
N PHE A 13 27.52 12.87 24.70
CA PHE A 13 26.10 12.54 24.64
C PHE A 13 25.81 12.04 23.23
N PHE A 14 25.82 10.71 23.03
CA PHE A 14 25.23 10.10 21.84
C PHE A 14 23.72 10.30 21.90
N LEU A 15 23.22 11.33 21.22
CA LEU A 15 21.81 11.49 20.93
C LEU A 15 21.42 10.39 19.93
N CYS A 16 20.94 9.26 20.46
CA CYS A 16 20.18 8.30 19.68
C CYS A 16 18.87 8.96 19.25
N VAL A 17 18.91 9.67 18.13
CA VAL A 17 17.69 10.10 17.44
C VAL A 17 17.05 8.84 16.89
N SER A 18 16.01 8.35 17.55
CA SER A 18 15.13 7.33 17.00
C SER A 18 14.49 7.91 15.74
N GLN A 19 14.96 7.48 14.57
CA GLN A 19 14.21 7.72 13.34
C GLN A 19 12.87 6.97 13.49
N MET A 20 11.77 7.70 13.37
CA MET A 20 10.47 7.08 13.18
C MET A 20 10.53 6.36 11.83
N ALA A 21 10.40 5.04 11.86
CA ALA A 21 10.12 4.28 10.65
C ALA A 21 8.66 4.58 10.30
N PHE A 22 8.44 5.25 9.17
CA PHE A 22 7.13 5.57 8.67
C PHE A 22 6.68 4.47 7.72
N ALA A 23 5.45 3.99 7.86
CA ALA A 23 4.97 2.92 7.00
C ALA A 23 4.94 3.35 5.54
N HIS A 24 5.42 2.46 4.69
CA HIS A 24 5.60 2.71 3.28
C HIS A 24 4.41 2.15 2.50
N PHE A 25 3.78 2.95 1.63
CA PHE A 25 2.68 2.45 0.82
C PHE A 25 2.89 2.68 -0.67
N GLY A 26 3.06 1.58 -1.41
CA GLY A 26 2.72 1.55 -2.83
C GLY A 26 1.22 1.81 -3.00
N MET A 27 0.87 2.74 -3.88
CA MET A 27 -0.52 3.18 -4.09
C MET A 27 -0.96 2.90 -5.53
N VAL A 28 -2.16 2.33 -5.69
CA VAL A 28 -2.85 2.16 -6.98
C VAL A 28 -4.29 2.63 -6.79
N ILE A 29 -4.52 3.94 -6.84
CA ILE A 29 -5.81 4.53 -6.47
C ILE A 29 -6.65 4.78 -7.73
N PRO A 30 -7.77 4.08 -7.94
CA PRO A 30 -8.73 4.41 -8.98
C PRO A 30 -9.63 5.57 -8.54
N SER A 31 -10.09 6.37 -9.51
CA SER A 31 -11.05 7.46 -9.28
C SER A 31 -12.41 6.98 -8.78
N ASP A 32 -12.73 5.71 -9.03
CA ASP A 32 -13.94 5.03 -8.57
C ASP A 32 -13.65 3.53 -8.37
N SER A 33 -14.20 2.95 -7.30
CA SER A 33 -14.11 1.52 -6.95
C SER A 33 -15.35 0.71 -7.37
N MET A 34 -16.48 1.38 -7.69
CA MET A 34 -17.77 0.73 -7.96
C MET A 34 -18.55 1.42 -9.08
N VAL A 35 -18.24 1.09 -10.33
CA VAL A 35 -18.78 1.79 -11.52
C VAL A 35 -20.14 1.21 -11.93
N MET A 36 -21.24 1.94 -11.76
CA MET A 36 -22.59 1.52 -12.19
C MET A 36 -22.91 1.95 -13.63
N GLN A 37 -24.03 1.45 -14.19
CA GLN A 37 -24.31 1.57 -15.64
C GLN A 37 -24.50 3.02 -16.13
N ARG A 38 -24.84 3.93 -15.22
CA ARG A 38 -25.04 5.38 -15.46
C ARG A 38 -23.78 6.23 -15.24
N ASP A 39 -22.73 5.65 -14.68
CA ASP A 39 -21.54 6.39 -14.24
C ASP A 39 -20.53 6.55 -15.37
N ASN A 40 -19.49 7.36 -15.12
CA ASN A 40 -18.41 7.54 -16.08
C ASN A 40 -17.59 6.25 -16.21
N ARG A 41 -17.64 5.62 -17.39
CA ARG A 41 -16.93 4.38 -17.68
C ARG A 41 -15.42 4.53 -17.81
N ASN A 42 -14.88 5.74 -17.77
CA ASN A 42 -13.44 5.99 -17.76
C ASN A 42 -12.96 6.17 -16.31
N VAL A 43 -12.37 5.10 -15.76
CA VAL A 43 -11.73 5.13 -14.44
C VAL A 43 -10.31 5.70 -14.62
N GLY A 44 -10.02 6.82 -13.97
CA GLY A 44 -8.64 7.27 -13.81
C GLY A 44 -7.95 6.37 -12.79
N VAL A 45 -6.72 5.94 -13.04
CA VAL A 45 -5.94 5.16 -12.07
C VAL A 45 -4.61 5.86 -11.86
N THR A 46 -4.31 6.21 -10.62
CA THR A 46 -3.11 6.92 -10.20
C THR A 46 -2.22 5.99 -9.39
N LEU A 47 -0.92 6.03 -9.69
CA LEU A 47 0.12 5.23 -9.05
C LEU A 47 1.10 6.20 -8.35
N SER A 48 1.35 5.97 -7.07
CA SER A 48 2.29 6.75 -6.25
C SER A 48 2.95 5.87 -5.18
N PHE A 49 3.93 6.43 -4.49
CA PHE A 49 4.56 5.85 -3.30
C PHE A 49 4.56 6.95 -2.23
N SER A 50 4.12 6.66 -1.01
CA SER A 50 3.79 7.70 -0.01
C SER A 50 3.69 7.15 1.42
N HIS A 51 3.73 8.05 2.40
CA HIS A 51 3.15 7.89 3.74
C HIS A 51 1.74 8.51 3.71
N PRO A 52 0.67 7.71 3.52
CA PRO A 52 -0.63 8.20 3.05
C PRO A 52 -1.47 8.91 4.11
N PHE A 53 -1.25 8.68 5.40
CA PHE A 53 -1.92 9.40 6.49
C PHE A 53 -1.34 10.81 6.70
N GLU A 54 -0.02 10.92 6.64
CA GLU A 54 0.72 12.19 6.80
C GLU A 54 0.75 13.02 5.52
N MET A 55 0.40 12.40 4.38
CA MET A 55 0.39 13.01 3.05
C MET A 55 1.77 13.48 2.60
N ILE A 56 2.78 12.67 2.90
CA ILE A 56 4.17 12.82 2.47
C ILE A 56 4.41 11.90 1.27
N GLY A 57 4.83 12.47 0.14
CA GLY A 57 5.10 11.72 -1.09
C GLY A 57 6.51 11.16 -1.14
N MET A 58 6.72 10.20 -2.04
CA MET A 58 8.01 9.60 -2.34
C MET A 58 8.15 9.38 -3.85
N GLU A 59 9.39 9.33 -4.36
CA GLU A 59 9.63 9.19 -5.80
C GLU A 59 9.27 7.80 -6.34
N LEU A 60 8.12 7.68 -7.00
CA LEU A 60 7.79 6.51 -7.81
C LEU A 60 8.38 6.66 -9.23
N VAL A 61 9.57 6.11 -9.44
CA VAL A 61 10.11 5.88 -10.79
C VAL A 61 9.16 4.99 -11.61
N LYS A 62 9.30 4.95 -12.95
CA LYS A 62 8.38 4.16 -13.78
C LYS A 62 8.41 2.68 -13.33
N PRO A 63 7.24 2.07 -12.97
CA PRO A 63 7.17 0.68 -12.51
C PRO A 63 7.76 -0.32 -13.51
N GLU A 64 8.09 -1.52 -13.03
CA GLU A 64 8.50 -2.63 -13.89
C GLU A 64 7.30 -3.25 -14.60
N ALA A 65 6.18 -3.41 -13.89
CA ALA A 65 4.90 -3.78 -14.46
C ALA A 65 3.75 -2.89 -13.94
N PHE A 66 2.79 -2.63 -14.81
CA PHE A 66 1.48 -2.12 -14.43
C PHE A 66 0.44 -2.71 -15.38
N GLY A 67 -0.66 -3.21 -14.83
CA GLY A 67 -1.69 -3.87 -15.62
C GLY A 67 -3.02 -3.99 -14.90
N VAL A 68 -3.94 -4.72 -15.54
CA VAL A 68 -5.22 -5.11 -14.97
C VAL A 68 -5.52 -6.56 -15.31
N ILE A 69 -6.07 -7.31 -14.37
CA ILE A 69 -6.71 -8.61 -14.63
C ILE A 69 -8.22 -8.42 -14.52
N ALA A 70 -8.95 -8.86 -15.54
CA ALA A 70 -10.41 -8.85 -15.56
C ALA A 70 -10.94 -9.92 -16.51
N ASN A 71 -12.05 -10.58 -16.15
CA ASN A 71 -12.70 -11.61 -16.97
C ASN A 71 -11.70 -12.71 -17.40
N GLY A 72 -10.86 -13.20 -16.47
CA GLY A 72 -9.81 -14.20 -16.74
C GLY A 72 -8.69 -13.76 -17.70
N LYS A 73 -8.52 -12.45 -17.95
CA LYS A 73 -7.50 -11.93 -18.89
C LYS A 73 -6.65 -10.85 -18.27
N LYS A 74 -5.33 -11.07 -18.28
CA LYS A 74 -4.30 -10.08 -17.93
C LYS A 74 -4.09 -9.12 -19.12
N GLN A 75 -4.06 -7.82 -18.84
CA GLN A 75 -3.79 -6.76 -19.81
C GLN A 75 -2.67 -5.86 -19.30
N ASP A 76 -1.60 -5.73 -20.10
CA ASP A 76 -0.57 -4.71 -19.89
C ASP A 76 -1.14 -3.29 -20.06
N LEU A 77 -0.77 -2.41 -19.14
CA LEU A 77 -1.07 -0.98 -19.15
C LEU A 77 0.19 -0.11 -18.97
N LEU A 78 1.39 -0.70 -18.87
CA LEU A 78 2.66 0.00 -18.62
C LEU A 78 2.99 1.01 -19.74
N GLY A 79 2.65 0.67 -20.98
CA GLY A 79 2.76 1.57 -22.14
C GLY A 79 1.77 2.75 -22.13
N LYS A 80 0.75 2.74 -21.26
CA LYS A 80 -0.30 3.76 -21.17
C LYS A 80 -0.15 4.69 -19.96
N LEU A 81 0.88 4.49 -19.14
CA LEU A 81 1.20 5.38 -18.03
C LEU A 81 1.71 6.73 -18.54
N ARG A 82 1.10 7.81 -18.07
CA ARG A 82 1.56 9.19 -18.24
C ARG A 82 2.16 9.66 -16.92
N LYS A 83 3.27 10.40 -16.98
CA LYS A 83 3.89 11.00 -15.79
C LYS A 83 2.94 12.07 -15.22
N THR A 84 2.78 12.08 -13.90
CA THR A 84 2.06 13.09 -13.12
C THR A 84 2.84 13.40 -11.84
N ARG A 85 2.24 14.14 -10.91
CA ARG A 85 2.73 14.27 -9.53
C ARG A 85 1.63 13.90 -8.53
N VAL A 86 2.03 13.35 -7.40
CA VAL A 86 1.22 13.13 -6.19
C VAL A 86 2.09 13.55 -5.02
N MET A 87 1.56 14.39 -4.11
CA MET A 87 2.31 14.94 -2.97
C MET A 87 3.68 15.49 -3.41
N ASP A 88 3.68 16.30 -4.47
CA ASP A 88 4.84 16.93 -5.13
C ASP A 88 5.89 16.00 -5.79
N HIS A 89 5.85 14.68 -5.53
CA HIS A 89 6.77 13.68 -6.06
C HIS A 89 6.35 13.07 -7.41
N THR A 90 7.28 12.43 -8.13
CA THR A 90 6.97 11.73 -9.39
C THR A 90 5.96 10.61 -9.14
N ALA A 91 4.87 10.65 -9.91
CA ALA A 91 3.81 9.65 -9.91
C ALA A 91 3.39 9.32 -11.36
N TRP A 92 2.51 8.33 -11.52
CA TRP A 92 2.01 7.91 -12.84
C TRP A 92 0.49 7.84 -12.85
N THR A 93 -0.13 8.03 -14.02
CA THR A 93 -1.57 7.92 -14.17
C THR A 93 -1.96 7.35 -15.52
N THR A 94 -3.08 6.64 -15.59
CA THR A 94 -3.74 6.25 -16.84
C THR A 94 -5.25 6.43 -16.75
N ALA A 95 -5.93 6.34 -17.90
CA ALA A 95 -7.39 6.27 -17.96
C ALA A 95 -7.80 4.93 -18.56
N TYR A 96 -8.54 4.12 -17.79
CA TYR A 96 -9.05 2.83 -18.21
C TYR A 96 -10.54 2.92 -18.55
N LYS A 97 -10.90 2.59 -19.79
CA LYS A 97 -12.31 2.52 -20.20
C LYS A 97 -12.88 1.13 -19.93
N ILE A 98 -13.73 1.03 -18.91
CA ILE A 98 -14.55 -0.14 -18.61
C ILE A 98 -15.51 -0.38 -19.79
N LYS A 99 -15.57 -1.63 -20.28
CA LYS A 99 -16.32 -1.98 -21.51
C LYS A 99 -17.48 -2.96 -21.30
N ARG A 100 -17.42 -3.75 -20.24
CA ARG A 100 -18.33 -4.85 -19.92
C ARG A 100 -18.40 -5.01 -18.40
N PRO A 101 -19.39 -5.73 -17.86
CA PRO A 101 -19.38 -6.12 -16.47
C PRO A 101 -18.11 -6.91 -16.12
N GLY A 102 -17.80 -6.93 -14.84
CA GLY A 102 -16.73 -7.75 -14.27
C GLY A 102 -16.01 -7.04 -13.13
N VAL A 103 -15.21 -7.84 -12.43
CA VAL A 103 -14.21 -7.35 -11.49
C VAL A 103 -12.89 -7.06 -12.22
N TYR A 104 -12.26 -5.94 -11.86
CA TYR A 104 -11.04 -5.41 -12.46
C TYR A 104 -9.98 -5.21 -11.38
N ALA A 105 -9.03 -6.14 -11.26
CA ALA A 105 -7.90 -6.03 -10.35
C ALA A 105 -6.74 -5.30 -11.04
N PHE A 106 -6.57 -4.00 -10.75
CA PHE A 106 -5.41 -3.22 -11.17
C PHE A 106 -4.23 -3.54 -10.26
N TYR A 107 -3.03 -3.69 -10.83
CA TYR A 107 -1.84 -4.05 -10.06
C TYR A 107 -0.58 -3.33 -10.56
N MET A 108 0.36 -3.09 -9.65
CA MET A 108 1.68 -2.49 -9.88
C MET A 108 2.78 -3.37 -9.28
N GLU A 109 3.83 -3.59 -10.06
CA GLU A 109 5.12 -4.11 -9.60
C GLU A 109 6.14 -2.97 -9.74
N PRO A 110 6.53 -2.30 -8.64
CA PRO A 110 7.43 -1.15 -8.69
C PRO A 110 8.87 -1.60 -8.98
N LYS A 111 9.72 -0.65 -9.39
CA LYS A 111 11.17 -0.86 -9.25
C LYS A 111 11.53 -0.78 -7.77
N PRO A 112 12.53 -1.53 -7.30
CA PRO A 112 13.03 -1.41 -5.93
C PRO A 112 13.39 0.04 -5.59
N TYR A 113 12.72 0.58 -4.58
CA TYR A 113 13.04 1.88 -3.99
C TYR A 113 14.16 1.68 -2.97
N TRP A 114 15.12 2.60 -2.90
CA TRP A 114 16.16 2.57 -1.85
C TRP A 114 15.74 3.52 -0.73
N GLU A 115 15.51 3.00 0.47
CA GLU A 115 15.17 3.80 1.66
C GLU A 115 16.42 4.02 2.53
N PRO A 116 17.03 5.23 2.53
CA PRO A 116 18.26 5.47 3.28
C PRO A 116 18.11 5.41 4.80
N ALA A 117 16.91 5.64 5.35
CA ALA A 117 16.65 5.59 6.80
C ALA A 117 16.59 4.15 7.32
N GLU A 118 16.18 3.19 6.50
CA GLU A 118 16.02 1.77 6.84
C GLU A 118 17.18 0.89 6.31
N ASP A 119 18.09 1.47 5.52
CA ASP A 119 19.23 0.79 4.87
C ASP A 119 18.82 -0.42 4.01
N CYS A 120 17.60 -0.37 3.45
CA CYS A 120 16.95 -1.47 2.73
C CYS A 120 16.45 -1.04 1.33
N PHE A 121 16.06 -2.03 0.53
CA PHE A 121 15.25 -1.80 -0.66
C PHE A 121 13.78 -2.19 -0.43
N ILE A 122 12.84 -1.36 -0.87
CA ILE A 122 11.41 -1.58 -0.73
C ILE A 122 10.79 -1.97 -2.08
N VAL A 123 10.03 -3.08 -2.11
CA VAL A 123 9.29 -3.55 -3.30
C VAL A 123 7.85 -3.89 -2.90
N HIS A 124 6.95 -2.92 -3.07
CA HIS A 124 5.55 -3.06 -2.68
C HIS A 124 4.64 -3.45 -3.85
N TYR A 125 4.35 -4.75 -3.93
CA TYR A 125 3.42 -5.37 -4.87
C TYR A 125 2.00 -4.93 -4.54
N THR A 126 1.51 -3.94 -5.28
CA THR A 126 0.28 -3.22 -4.94
C THR A 126 -0.86 -3.62 -5.86
N LYS A 127 -2.05 -3.93 -5.31
CA LYS A 127 -3.27 -4.11 -6.11
C LYS A 127 -4.48 -3.37 -5.54
N THR A 128 -5.45 -3.10 -6.42
CA THR A 128 -6.74 -2.50 -6.07
C THR A 128 -7.82 -3.07 -6.96
N VAL A 129 -8.99 -3.33 -6.40
CA VAL A 129 -10.10 -3.98 -7.10
C VAL A 129 -11.20 -2.97 -7.39
N VAL A 130 -11.69 -2.97 -8.64
CA VAL A 130 -12.83 -2.17 -9.09
C VAL A 130 -13.91 -3.12 -9.62
N THR A 131 -15.12 -3.08 -9.05
CA THR A 131 -16.30 -3.76 -9.65
C THR A 131 -16.96 -2.85 -10.67
N ALA A 132 -17.53 -3.45 -11.73
CA ALA A 132 -18.28 -2.73 -12.75
C ALA A 132 -19.61 -3.40 -13.10
N PHE A 133 -20.63 -2.54 -13.22
CA PHE A 133 -21.98 -2.83 -13.73
C PHE A 133 -22.76 -3.91 -12.99
N GLY A 134 -22.43 -4.14 -11.71
CA GLY A 134 -23.13 -5.06 -10.81
C GLY A 134 -22.62 -6.51 -10.84
N ASP A 135 -21.45 -6.75 -11.42
CA ASP A 135 -20.79 -8.06 -11.47
C ASP A 135 -19.72 -8.16 -10.37
N ASP A 136 -19.74 -9.27 -9.65
CA ASP A 136 -18.91 -9.55 -8.48
C ASP A 136 -18.35 -10.98 -8.47
N GLU A 137 -18.03 -11.53 -9.64
CA GLU A 137 -17.24 -12.77 -9.79
C GLU A 137 -15.72 -12.50 -9.82
N GLY A 138 -14.92 -13.32 -9.12
CA GLY A 138 -13.45 -13.33 -9.21
C GLY A 138 -12.70 -12.25 -8.42
N TRP A 139 -13.30 -11.66 -7.38
CA TRP A 139 -12.63 -10.67 -6.50
C TRP A 139 -11.71 -11.28 -5.45
N ASP A 140 -11.87 -12.57 -5.20
CA ASP A 140 -11.12 -13.45 -4.29
C ASP A 140 -10.04 -14.27 -5.01
N GLU A 141 -9.84 -14.04 -6.32
CA GLU A 141 -8.79 -14.73 -7.10
C GLU A 141 -7.38 -14.18 -6.81
N GLU A 142 -6.40 -15.09 -6.80
CA GLU A 142 -4.98 -14.75 -6.88
C GLU A 142 -4.65 -14.17 -8.25
N ILE A 143 -3.87 -13.07 -8.28
CA ILE A 143 -3.42 -12.46 -9.53
C ILE A 143 -1.97 -12.80 -9.89
N GLY A 144 -1.30 -13.60 -9.06
CA GLY A 144 0.01 -14.18 -9.31
C GLY A 144 1.16 -13.19 -9.11
N LEU A 145 1.02 -12.29 -8.14
CA LEU A 145 2.12 -11.42 -7.70
C LEU A 145 3.10 -12.22 -6.81
N LYS A 146 4.32 -11.73 -6.65
CA LYS A 146 5.34 -12.35 -5.78
C LYS A 146 4.85 -12.47 -4.33
N THR A 147 4.19 -11.44 -3.84
CA THR A 147 3.47 -11.41 -2.57
C THR A 147 2.14 -10.66 -2.81
N GLU A 148 1.03 -11.15 -2.27
CA GLU A 148 -0.29 -10.53 -2.40
C GLU A 148 -1.22 -10.81 -1.21
N ILE A 149 -2.13 -9.85 -0.96
CA ILE A 149 -3.28 -10.06 -0.07
C ILE A 149 -4.45 -10.55 -0.92
N VAL A 150 -4.95 -11.76 -0.66
CA VAL A 150 -6.17 -12.29 -1.28
C VAL A 150 -7.36 -11.93 -0.40
N PRO A 151 -8.35 -11.14 -0.87
CA PRO A 151 -9.49 -10.75 -0.05
C PRO A 151 -10.36 -11.96 0.37
N LEU A 152 -10.87 -11.92 1.60
CA LEU A 152 -11.94 -12.80 2.09
C LEU A 152 -13.27 -12.06 2.27
N SER A 153 -13.21 -10.75 2.54
CA SER A 153 -14.34 -9.84 2.33
C SER A 153 -14.25 -9.26 0.91
N LYS A 154 -15.39 -9.03 0.23
CA LYS A 154 -15.42 -8.26 -1.03
C LYS A 154 -14.69 -6.92 -0.82
N PRO A 155 -13.66 -6.57 -1.62
CA PRO A 155 -12.89 -5.33 -1.48
C PRO A 155 -13.63 -4.09 -2.02
N PHE A 156 -14.95 -4.15 -2.04
CA PHE A 156 -15.90 -3.12 -2.50
C PHE A 156 -17.25 -3.38 -1.84
N GLY A 157 -18.13 -2.36 -1.81
CA GLY A 157 -19.43 -2.46 -1.14
C GLY A 157 -19.35 -2.48 0.39
N LEU A 158 -18.19 -2.14 0.96
CA LEU A 158 -17.96 -2.07 2.40
C LEU A 158 -18.34 -0.70 2.95
N TYR A 159 -19.09 -0.69 4.04
CA TYR A 159 -19.37 0.51 4.83
C TYR A 159 -18.35 0.73 5.94
N ALA A 160 -18.19 1.97 6.39
CA ALA A 160 -17.48 2.25 7.64
C ALA A 160 -18.05 1.39 8.80
N GLY A 161 -17.17 0.78 9.58
CA GLY A 161 -17.50 -0.21 10.62
C GLY A 161 -17.56 -1.65 10.13
N ASN A 162 -17.42 -1.94 8.83
CA ASN A 162 -17.33 -3.31 8.32
C ASN A 162 -15.93 -3.91 8.56
N LEU A 163 -15.88 -5.25 8.60
CA LEU A 163 -14.64 -6.01 8.63
C LEU A 163 -14.09 -6.20 7.22
N PHE A 164 -12.82 -5.87 7.02
CA PHE A 164 -12.04 -6.40 5.92
C PHE A 164 -11.14 -7.52 6.42
N GLN A 165 -11.17 -8.63 5.70
CA GLN A 165 -10.36 -9.81 5.94
C GLN A 165 -9.61 -10.15 4.65
N GLY A 166 -8.38 -10.64 4.79
CA GLY A 166 -7.58 -11.11 3.67
C GLY A 166 -6.53 -12.13 4.12
N ILE A 167 -6.12 -12.98 3.18
CA ILE A 167 -5.01 -13.93 3.35
C ILE A 167 -3.75 -13.29 2.78
N VAL A 168 -2.72 -13.11 3.60
CA VAL A 168 -1.37 -12.75 3.14
C VAL A 168 -0.75 -13.98 2.48
N LYS A 169 -0.30 -13.86 1.22
CA LYS A 169 0.39 -14.92 0.50
C LYS A 169 1.71 -14.44 -0.11
N MET A 170 2.71 -15.32 -0.15
CA MET A 170 3.93 -15.13 -0.92
C MET A 170 4.24 -16.42 -1.70
N ASP A 171 4.58 -16.29 -2.98
CA ASP A 171 4.66 -17.40 -3.95
C ASP A 171 3.41 -18.32 -3.94
N GLY A 172 2.21 -17.73 -3.80
CA GLY A 172 0.93 -18.43 -3.72
C GLY A 172 0.65 -19.17 -2.39
N LYS A 173 1.58 -19.12 -1.43
CA LYS A 173 1.45 -19.80 -0.12
C LYS A 173 1.07 -18.82 0.97
N PRO A 174 0.09 -19.12 1.85
CA PRO A 174 -0.22 -18.28 2.99
C PRO A 174 0.96 -18.08 3.94
N ILE A 175 1.13 -16.86 4.45
CA ILE A 175 2.19 -16.52 5.41
C ILE A 175 1.58 -16.39 6.81
N PRO A 176 1.82 -17.35 7.72
CA PRO A 176 1.27 -17.32 9.06
C PRO A 176 1.90 -16.18 9.87
N PHE A 177 1.10 -15.52 10.72
CA PHE A 177 1.55 -14.45 11.61
C PHE A 177 2.22 -13.24 10.94
N ALA A 178 2.02 -13.06 9.62
CA ALA A 178 2.45 -11.87 8.89
C ALA A 178 1.98 -10.59 9.61
N GLU A 179 2.89 -9.64 9.76
CA GLU A 179 2.54 -8.29 10.21
C GLU A 179 1.91 -7.52 9.05
N VAL A 180 0.79 -6.87 9.34
CA VAL A 180 0.03 -6.08 8.37
C VAL A 180 -0.13 -4.68 8.93
N GLU A 181 0.49 -3.73 8.24
CA GLU A 181 0.33 -2.31 8.50
C GLU A 181 -0.94 -1.79 7.83
N VAL A 182 -1.67 -0.95 8.55
CA VAL A 182 -2.98 -0.44 8.14
C VAL A 182 -3.00 1.07 8.30
N GLU A 183 -3.32 1.76 7.22
CA GLU A 183 -3.33 3.22 7.18
C GLU A 183 -4.55 3.78 6.44
N TYR A 184 -4.91 5.00 6.81
CA TYR A 184 -5.94 5.78 6.14
C TYR A 184 -5.31 6.78 5.18
N TYR A 185 -5.77 6.81 3.92
CA TYR A 185 -5.35 7.84 2.98
C TYR A 185 -6.05 9.16 3.29
N ASN A 186 -5.31 10.08 3.91
CA ASN A 186 -5.79 11.39 4.36
C ASN A 186 -5.82 12.41 3.20
N GLU A 187 -6.41 12.01 2.06
CA GLU A 187 -6.44 12.76 0.79
C GLU A 187 -6.82 14.24 0.97
N ASP A 188 -7.79 14.48 1.86
CA ASP A 188 -8.37 15.78 2.19
C ASP A 188 -7.56 16.61 3.22
N LYS A 189 -6.54 16.04 3.88
CA LYS A 189 -5.77 16.62 5.00
C LYS A 189 -6.65 17.10 6.16
N LYS A 190 -7.65 16.29 6.54
CA LYS A 190 -8.67 16.61 7.57
C LYS A 190 -8.61 15.70 8.81
N VAL A 191 -7.76 14.69 8.80
CA VAL A 191 -7.58 13.76 9.93
C VAL A 191 -6.21 14.00 10.56
N GLU A 192 -6.16 13.93 11.89
CA GLU A 192 -4.96 14.02 12.71
C GLU A 192 -4.95 12.81 13.65
N ALA A 193 -3.79 12.17 13.82
CA ALA A 193 -3.63 11.05 14.73
C ALA A 193 -3.41 11.55 16.16
N PRO A 194 -4.10 11.01 17.19
CA PRO A 194 -3.86 11.40 18.58
C PRO A 194 -2.42 11.14 19.08
N THR A 195 -1.73 10.17 18.47
CA THR A 195 -0.33 9.81 18.67
C THR A 195 0.21 9.13 17.41
N ASP A 196 1.53 9.08 17.26
CA ASP A 196 2.21 8.42 16.13
C ASP A 196 1.79 6.93 15.98
N TYR A 197 1.51 6.24 17.09
CA TYR A 197 0.96 4.88 17.13
C TYR A 197 -0.44 4.71 16.48
N MET A 198 -1.07 5.81 16.07
CA MET A 198 -2.37 5.83 15.38
C MET A 198 -2.28 6.38 13.95
N VAL A 199 -1.08 6.77 13.48
CA VAL A 199 -0.79 7.04 12.07
C VAL A 199 -0.86 5.71 11.33
N THR A 200 0.09 4.82 11.63
CA THR A 200 0.10 3.43 11.17
C THR A 200 -0.36 2.50 12.30
N GLN A 201 -1.33 1.63 12.01
CA GLN A 201 -1.76 0.59 12.93
C GLN A 201 -1.25 -0.77 12.44
N THR A 202 -0.58 -1.54 13.31
CA THR A 202 -0.08 -2.87 12.96
C THR A 202 -0.96 -3.96 13.58
N ILE A 203 -1.36 -4.93 12.76
CA ILE A 203 -2.04 -6.16 13.18
C ILE A 203 -1.24 -7.39 12.74
N LYS A 204 -1.61 -8.58 13.21
CA LYS A 204 -1.02 -9.83 12.75
C LYS A 204 -2.06 -10.77 12.16
N ALA A 205 -1.64 -11.53 11.15
CA ALA A 205 -2.39 -12.66 10.63
C ALA A 205 -2.42 -13.85 11.61
N ASP A 206 -3.33 -14.80 11.38
CA ASP A 206 -3.41 -16.07 12.11
C ASP A 206 -2.45 -17.14 11.54
N THR A 207 -2.59 -18.40 11.97
CA THR A 207 -1.80 -19.54 11.46
C THR A 207 -2.09 -19.90 9.99
N ASN A 208 -3.16 -19.36 9.40
CA ASN A 208 -3.56 -19.56 8.01
C ASN A 208 -3.22 -18.33 7.14
N GLY A 209 -2.54 -17.33 7.69
CA GLY A 209 -2.24 -16.06 7.03
C GLY A 209 -3.44 -15.11 6.92
N VAL A 210 -4.55 -15.37 7.62
CA VAL A 210 -5.73 -14.51 7.65
C VAL A 210 -5.55 -13.38 8.64
N PHE A 211 -5.63 -12.12 8.18
CA PHE A 211 -5.80 -10.97 9.06
C PHE A 211 -7.26 -10.48 9.06
N THR A 212 -7.62 -9.66 10.04
CA THR A 212 -8.95 -9.05 10.16
C THR A 212 -8.82 -7.65 10.75
N TYR A 213 -9.47 -6.67 10.11
CA TYR A 213 -9.47 -5.28 10.58
C TYR A 213 -10.87 -4.67 10.47
N ALA A 214 -11.30 -3.95 11.50
CA ALA A 214 -12.56 -3.20 11.53
C ALA A 214 -12.30 -1.74 11.17
N VAL A 215 -12.66 -1.31 9.97
CA VAL A 215 -12.35 0.05 9.50
C VAL A 215 -13.24 1.09 10.20
N PRO A 216 -12.69 2.07 10.93
CA PRO A 216 -13.48 3.00 11.74
C PRO A 216 -14.14 4.15 10.96
N LYS A 217 -13.68 4.44 9.73
CA LYS A 217 -14.12 5.60 8.92
C LYS A 217 -14.16 5.28 7.43
N ALA A 218 -15.08 5.91 6.70
CA ALA A 218 -15.14 5.85 5.24
C ALA A 218 -13.91 6.52 4.60
N GLY A 219 -13.64 6.18 3.34
CA GLY A 219 -12.48 6.61 2.57
C GLY A 219 -11.58 5.44 2.16
N TRP A 220 -10.39 5.73 1.68
CA TRP A 220 -9.42 4.74 1.22
C TRP A 220 -8.53 4.26 2.38
N TRP A 221 -8.42 2.94 2.53
CA TRP A 221 -7.55 2.30 3.51
C TRP A 221 -6.57 1.37 2.81
N GLY A 222 -5.30 1.48 3.18
CA GLY A 222 -4.21 0.65 2.70
C GLY A 222 -3.90 -0.44 3.71
N PHE A 223 -3.66 -1.65 3.22
CA PHE A 223 -3.23 -2.80 4.01
C PHE A 223 -1.93 -3.31 3.39
N ALA A 224 -0.81 -3.19 4.09
CA ALA A 224 0.52 -3.60 3.64
C ALA A 224 1.04 -4.73 4.51
N ALA A 225 1.09 -5.95 3.98
CA ALA A 225 1.69 -7.09 4.67
C ALA A 225 3.18 -7.21 4.32
N LEU A 226 4.04 -6.90 5.28
CA LEU A 226 5.49 -6.81 5.07
C LEU A 226 6.18 -8.17 5.24
N ASN A 227 7.15 -8.46 4.37
CA ASN A 227 7.92 -9.70 4.37
C ASN A 227 9.37 -9.39 4.00
N THR A 228 10.35 -10.07 4.59
CA THR A 228 11.75 -9.97 4.14
C THR A 228 12.00 -10.95 2.99
N SER A 229 12.68 -10.50 1.94
CA SER A 229 13.17 -11.33 0.84
C SER A 229 14.38 -12.18 1.25
N ASP A 230 14.39 -13.46 0.89
CA ASP A 230 15.60 -14.32 0.96
C ASP A 230 16.75 -13.80 0.07
N LYS A 231 16.45 -12.90 -0.88
CA LYS A 231 17.42 -12.30 -1.81
C LYS A 231 17.72 -10.86 -1.40
N LYS A 232 19.01 -10.58 -1.15
CA LYS A 232 19.57 -9.24 -0.99
C LYS A 232 19.83 -8.55 -2.33
N MET A 233 19.94 -7.23 -2.31
CA MET A 233 20.34 -6.39 -3.45
C MET A 233 21.62 -5.61 -3.15
N LYS A 234 22.41 -5.28 -4.17
CA LYS A 234 23.67 -4.55 -3.98
C LYS A 234 23.48 -3.04 -4.07
N MET A 235 23.86 -2.32 -3.01
CA MET A 235 23.99 -0.86 -2.99
C MET A 235 25.43 -0.47 -2.68
N LYS A 236 26.07 0.30 -3.56
CA LYS A 236 27.47 0.77 -3.41
C LYS A 236 28.52 -0.33 -3.13
N GLY A 237 28.22 -1.58 -3.42
CA GLY A 237 29.09 -2.75 -3.21
C GLY A 237 28.70 -3.62 -2.01
N GLU A 238 27.90 -3.10 -1.09
CA GLU A 238 27.34 -3.83 0.07
C GLU A 238 26.05 -4.56 -0.31
N GLU A 239 25.77 -5.67 0.36
CA GLU A 239 24.48 -6.37 0.24
C GLU A 239 23.49 -5.84 1.26
N LYS A 240 22.33 -5.39 0.78
CA LYS A 240 21.25 -4.79 1.56
C LYS A 240 20.00 -5.64 1.45
N ASP A 241 19.21 -5.64 2.53
CA ASP A 241 17.97 -6.40 2.58
C ASP A 241 16.91 -5.81 1.64
N VAL A 242 15.94 -6.65 1.28
CA VAL A 242 14.82 -6.26 0.42
C VAL A 242 13.52 -6.58 1.13
N GLU A 243 12.73 -5.56 1.40
CA GLU A 243 11.37 -5.69 1.89
C GLU A 243 10.40 -5.94 0.72
N LEU A 244 9.51 -6.91 0.90
CA LEU A 244 8.46 -7.31 -0.02
C LEU A 244 7.10 -7.04 0.65
N GLY A 245 6.48 -5.91 0.31
CA GLY A 245 5.14 -5.57 0.78
C GLY A 245 4.07 -6.14 -0.16
N ALA A 246 3.13 -6.91 0.37
CA ALA A 246 1.86 -7.19 -0.31
C ALA A 246 0.86 -6.10 0.08
N VAL A 247 0.53 -5.21 -0.85
CA VAL A 247 -0.31 -4.04 -0.57
C VAL A 247 -1.65 -4.16 -1.29
N ILE A 248 -2.75 -3.98 -0.55
CA ILE A 248 -4.09 -3.79 -1.14
C ILE A 248 -4.73 -2.49 -0.65
N TRP A 249 -5.33 -1.75 -1.56
CA TRP A 249 -6.15 -0.58 -1.24
C TRP A 249 -7.63 -0.92 -1.37
N VAL A 250 -8.42 -0.54 -0.36
CA VAL A 250 -9.85 -0.82 -0.26
C VAL A 250 -10.59 0.45 0.12
N LYS A 251 -11.71 0.74 -0.57
CA LYS A 251 -12.54 1.91 -0.27
C LYS A 251 -13.75 1.52 0.58
N PHE A 252 -13.91 2.23 1.68
CA PHE A 252 -15.06 2.14 2.58
C PHE A 252 -15.95 3.34 2.38
N HIS A 253 -17.25 3.15 2.54
CA HIS A 253 -18.26 4.15 2.21
C HIS A 253 -19.10 4.50 3.43
N ASP A 254 -19.60 5.73 3.48
CA ASP A 254 -20.70 6.08 4.38
C ASP A 254 -22.03 5.60 3.80
N TRP A 255 -22.98 5.35 4.69
CA TRP A 255 -24.39 5.15 4.37
C TRP A 255 -24.94 6.43 3.71
N LYS A 256 -25.81 6.29 2.71
CA LYS A 256 -26.58 7.44 2.21
C LYS A 256 -27.82 7.63 3.05
N GLU A 257 -27.81 8.65 3.90
CA GLU A 257 -29.01 9.20 4.52
C GLU A 257 -29.94 9.80 3.44
N LYS A 258 -31.23 9.93 3.75
CA LYS A 258 -32.30 10.37 2.83
C LYS A 258 -33.15 11.46 3.45
#